data_AF-F9QBM9-F1
#
_entry.id   AF-F9QBM9-F1
#
_cell.length_a   1.000
_cell.length_b   1.000
_cell.length_c   1.000
_cell.angle_alpha   90.00
_cell.angle_beta   90.00
_cell.angle_gamma   90.00
#
_symmetry.space_group_name_H-M   'P 1'
#
loop_
_entity.id
_entity.type
_entity.pdbx_description
1 polymer ?
#
loop_
_entity_poly.entity_id
_entity_poly.type
_entity_poly.pdbx_seq_one_letter_code
_entity_poly.pdbx_strand_id
1 'polypeptide(L)'
;MAYHVSLVNTEDNSHKLIFNKNGFRDFLLKEFNMQESLDEHGQLEFYYDKEDESFTIFYTEGIEGEYYINTTDDEHIEKLIAIANKLNDGTRVRGDEGETYLSLEEVYIHPDDIQVTHLSLMERFKRWVRRNTCPIIWGGISISLLMYKIITRG
;
A
#
# COMPACT_ATOMS: atom_id res chain seq x y z
N MET A 1 9.23 8.19 -0.20
CA MET A 1 8.72 6.90 0.29
C MET A 1 7.50 6.65 -0.55
N ALA A 2 7.56 5.67 -1.46
CA ALA A 2 6.40 5.37 -2.29
C ALA A 2 5.39 4.66 -1.39
N TYR A 3 4.22 5.27 -1.25
CA TYR A 3 3.09 4.61 -0.61
C TYR A 3 2.41 3.77 -1.68
N HIS A 4 1.99 2.57 -1.29
CA HIS A 4 1.51 1.57 -2.23
C HIS A 4 0.10 1.19 -1.85
N VAL A 5 -0.79 1.26 -2.83
CA VAL A 5 -2.21 0.95 -2.67
C VAL A 5 -2.55 -0.10 -3.71
N SER A 6 -3.42 -1.04 -3.38
CA SER A 6 -3.89 -2.07 -4.29
C SER A 6 -5.42 -2.05 -4.39
N LEU A 7 -5.96 -2.30 -5.59
CA LEU A 7 -7.35 -2.75 -5.75
C LEU A 7 -7.36 -4.26 -5.62
N VAL A 8 -8.09 -4.79 -4.64
CA VAL A 8 -8.06 -6.21 -4.27
C VAL A 8 -9.47 -6.76 -4.16
N ASN A 9 -9.67 -7.99 -4.62
CA ASN A 9 -10.86 -8.78 -4.33
C ASN A 9 -10.43 -10.18 -3.87
N THR A 10 -10.76 -10.53 -2.62
CA THR A 10 -10.36 -11.80 -1.99
C THR A 10 -11.45 -12.87 -2.04
N GLU A 11 -12.67 -12.51 -2.41
CA GLU A 11 -13.74 -13.47 -2.59
C GLU A 11 -13.60 -14.17 -3.95
N ASP A 12 -13.39 -15.49 -3.92
CA ASP A 12 -13.23 -16.31 -5.13
C ASP A 12 -14.51 -16.29 -5.98
N ASN A 13 -14.50 -15.43 -6.99
CA ASN A 13 -15.57 -15.26 -7.96
C ASN A 13 -14.96 -14.83 -9.30
N SER A 14 -14.41 -15.80 -10.02
CA SER A 14 -13.78 -15.64 -11.34
C SER A 14 -14.64 -14.94 -12.42
N HIS A 15 -15.93 -14.75 -12.18
CA HIS A 15 -16.83 -13.99 -13.05
C HIS A 15 -16.79 -12.47 -12.80
N LYS A 16 -16.18 -12.01 -11.70
CA LYS A 16 -16.04 -10.58 -11.38
C LYS A 16 -15.06 -9.90 -12.33
N LEU A 17 -15.29 -8.61 -12.60
CA LEU A 17 -14.53 -7.86 -13.61
C LEU A 17 -13.03 -7.80 -13.27
N ILE A 18 -12.69 -7.65 -11.98
CA ILE A 18 -11.30 -7.56 -11.52
C ILE A 18 -10.49 -8.84 -11.75
N PHE A 19 -11.12 -10.01 -11.96
CA PHE A 19 -10.41 -11.24 -12.33
C PHE A 19 -10.25 -11.37 -13.85
N ASN A 20 -10.96 -10.57 -14.64
CA ASN A 20 -10.88 -10.57 -16.09
C ASN A 20 -10.10 -9.36 -16.59
N LYS A 21 -8.81 -9.54 -16.92
CA LYS A 21 -7.92 -8.51 -17.45
C LYS A 21 -8.59 -7.61 -18.51
N ASN A 22 -9.22 -8.22 -19.51
CA ASN A 22 -9.82 -7.48 -20.62
C ASN A 22 -11.11 -6.77 -20.20
N GLY A 23 -11.91 -7.39 -19.32
CA GLY A 23 -13.11 -6.78 -18.77
C GLY A 23 -12.80 -5.56 -17.90
N PHE A 24 -11.82 -5.69 -17.01
CA PHE A 24 -11.37 -4.59 -16.16
C PHE A 24 -10.73 -3.45 -16.96
N ARG A 25 -9.90 -3.78 -17.95
CA ARG A 25 -9.36 -2.82 -18.92
C ARG A 25 -10.48 -2.02 -19.58
N ASP A 26 -11.44 -2.70 -20.19
CA ASP A 26 -12.57 -2.03 -20.88
C ASP A 26 -13.36 -1.14 -19.94
N PHE A 27 -13.54 -1.57 -18.69
CA PHE A 27 -14.22 -0.81 -17.66
C PHE A 27 -13.47 0.48 -17.31
N LEU A 28 -12.15 0.42 -17.06
CA LEU A 28 -11.35 1.61 -16.76
C LEU A 28 -11.34 2.61 -17.92
N LEU A 29 -11.19 2.12 -19.15
CA LEU A 29 -11.18 2.98 -20.35
C LEU A 29 -12.55 3.63 -20.60
N LYS A 30 -13.67 2.90 -20.41
CA LYS A 30 -15.02 3.40 -20.75
C LYS A 30 -15.66 4.21 -19.63
N GLU A 31 -15.61 3.72 -18.40
CA GLU A 31 -16.33 4.35 -17.26
C GLU A 31 -15.50 5.44 -16.59
N PHE A 32 -14.17 5.31 -16.62
CA PHE A 32 -13.25 6.25 -15.99
C PHE A 32 -12.44 7.06 -17.00
N ASN A 33 -12.59 6.82 -18.31
CA ASN A 33 -11.87 7.57 -19.35
C ASN A 33 -10.33 7.56 -19.14
N MET A 34 -9.81 6.45 -18.60
CA MET A 34 -8.38 6.24 -18.46
C MET A 34 -7.76 5.92 -19.83
N GLN A 35 -6.44 6.04 -19.90
CA GLN A 35 -5.62 5.63 -21.03
C GLN A 35 -4.76 4.44 -20.63
N GLU A 36 -4.20 3.76 -21.62
CA GLU A 36 -3.30 2.63 -21.40
C GLU A 36 -1.98 2.80 -22.13
N SER A 37 -0.91 2.25 -21.57
CA SER A 37 0.34 2.02 -22.29
C SER A 37 1.04 0.77 -21.80
N LEU A 38 2.04 0.35 -22.57
CA LEU A 38 3.03 -0.61 -22.13
C LEU A 38 4.27 0.16 -21.68
N ASP A 39 4.81 -0.20 -20.53
CA ASP A 39 6.07 0.34 -20.04
C ASP A 39 7.27 -0.23 -20.83
N GLU A 40 8.49 0.15 -20.43
CA GLU A 40 9.73 -0.35 -21.04
C GLU A 40 9.98 -1.86 -20.85
N HIS A 41 9.26 -2.49 -19.93
CA HIS A 41 9.33 -3.91 -19.62
C HIS A 41 8.15 -4.72 -20.21
N GLY A 42 7.21 -4.05 -20.89
CA GLY A 42 5.99 -4.66 -21.43
C GLY A 42 4.87 -4.86 -20.41
N GLN A 43 4.96 -4.26 -19.23
CA GLN A 43 3.90 -4.20 -18.23
C GLN A 43 2.79 -3.25 -18.68
N LEU A 44 1.54 -3.66 -18.51
CA LEU A 44 0.37 -2.86 -18.85
C LEU A 44 0.06 -1.87 -17.72
N GLU A 45 0.00 -0.60 -18.08
CA GLU A 45 -0.26 0.53 -17.20
C GLU A 45 -1.55 1.24 -17.60
N PHE A 46 -2.32 1.68 -16.61
CA PHE A 46 -3.47 2.55 -16.80
C PHE A 46 -3.28 3.85 -16.03
N TYR A 47 -3.57 4.98 -16.68
CA TYR A 47 -3.36 6.32 -16.13
C TYR A 47 -4.42 7.30 -16.64
N TYR A 48 -4.62 8.41 -15.95
CA TYR A 48 -5.42 9.53 -16.46
C TYR A 48 -4.57 10.47 -17.32
N ASP A 49 -3.38 10.81 -16.81
CA ASP A 49 -2.36 11.62 -17.47
C ASP A 49 -1.02 10.88 -17.36
N LYS A 50 -0.30 10.75 -18.49
CA LYS A 50 0.97 10.03 -18.52
C LYS A 50 2.10 10.82 -17.84
N GLU A 51 1.95 12.14 -17.78
CA GLU A 51 2.91 13.00 -17.09
C GLU A 51 2.74 12.95 -15.55
N ASP A 52 1.60 12.44 -15.08
CA ASP A 52 1.32 12.24 -13.66
C ASP A 52 1.76 10.84 -13.20
N GLU A 53 3.04 10.70 -12.86
CA GLU A 53 3.60 9.46 -12.29
C GLU A 53 3.05 9.11 -10.89
N SER A 54 2.29 10.03 -10.27
CA SER A 54 1.71 9.81 -8.94
C SER A 54 0.39 9.05 -8.98
N PHE A 55 -0.16 8.76 -10.17
CA PHE A 55 -1.31 7.88 -10.33
C PHE A 55 -1.21 6.95 -11.55
N THR A 56 -0.67 5.77 -11.31
CA THR A 56 -0.64 4.69 -12.31
C THR A 56 -1.10 3.38 -11.71
N ILE A 57 -2.06 2.75 -12.36
CA ILE A 57 -2.54 1.40 -12.04
C ILE A 57 -1.75 0.41 -12.91
N PHE A 58 -1.05 -0.50 -12.26
CA PHE A 58 -0.23 -1.53 -12.88
C PHE A 58 -0.98 -2.86 -12.87
N TYR A 59 -1.06 -3.49 -14.04
CA TYR A 59 -1.45 -4.88 -14.12
C TYR A 59 -0.29 -5.77 -13.68
N THR A 60 -0.50 -6.63 -12.69
CA THR A 60 0.51 -7.59 -12.23
C THR A 60 0.22 -8.95 -12.86
N GLU A 61 1.10 -9.42 -13.75
CA GLU A 61 0.94 -10.75 -14.34
C GLU A 61 1.05 -11.85 -13.27
N GLY A 62 0.13 -12.82 -13.32
CA GLY A 62 0.11 -13.97 -12.41
C GLY A 62 -0.60 -13.74 -11.07
N ILE A 63 -1.11 -12.52 -10.81
CA ILE A 63 -1.96 -12.24 -9.66
C ILE A 63 -3.32 -11.76 -10.16
N GLU A 64 -4.29 -12.67 -10.20
CA GLU A 64 -5.66 -12.32 -10.58
C GLU A 64 -6.38 -11.67 -9.40
N GLY A 65 -7.20 -10.65 -9.68
CA GLY A 65 -7.99 -9.99 -8.64
C GLY A 65 -7.22 -8.95 -7.81
N GLU A 66 -5.95 -8.71 -8.11
CA GLU A 66 -5.15 -7.64 -7.50
C GLU A 66 -4.47 -6.77 -8.55
N TYR A 67 -4.65 -5.46 -8.42
CA TYR A 67 -3.99 -4.44 -9.25
C TYR A 67 -3.24 -3.50 -8.32
N TYR A 68 -1.99 -3.25 -8.65
CA TYR A 68 -1.11 -2.42 -7.84
C TYR A 68 -1.18 -0.97 -8.32
N ILE A 69 -1.13 -0.02 -7.41
CA ILE A 69 -1.19 1.41 -7.68
C ILE A 69 -0.04 2.09 -6.96
N ASN A 70 0.72 2.87 -7.71
CA ASN A 70 1.64 3.83 -7.13
C ASN A 70 0.86 5.12 -6.89
N THR A 71 0.60 5.46 -5.63
CA THR A 71 0.00 6.74 -5.27
C THR A 71 0.39 7.18 -3.88
N THR A 72 0.58 8.49 -3.72
CA THR A 72 0.87 9.14 -2.43
C THR A 72 -0.13 10.24 -2.10
N ASP A 73 -1.19 10.39 -2.89
CA ASP A 73 -2.13 11.50 -2.80
C ASP A 73 -3.54 11.05 -2.44
N ASP A 74 -4.21 11.84 -1.60
CA ASP A 74 -5.55 11.54 -1.10
C ASP A 74 -6.58 11.60 -2.25
N GLU A 75 -6.42 12.53 -3.20
CA GLU A 75 -7.32 12.65 -4.37
C GLU A 75 -7.32 11.37 -5.23
N HIS A 76 -6.16 10.72 -5.33
CA HIS A 76 -6.02 9.46 -6.04
C HIS A 76 -6.66 8.30 -5.30
N ILE A 77 -6.56 8.27 -3.98
CA ILE A 77 -7.25 7.27 -3.15
C ILE A 77 -8.77 7.41 -3.33
N GLU A 78 -9.33 8.63 -3.38
CA GLU A 78 -10.75 8.84 -3.67
C GLU A 78 -11.16 8.26 -5.04
N LYS A 79 -10.32 8.44 -6.07
CA LYS A 79 -10.57 7.84 -7.39
C LYS A 79 -10.58 6.31 -7.33
N LEU A 80 -9.68 5.70 -6.57
CA LEU A 80 -9.66 4.25 -6.37
C LEU A 80 -10.90 3.75 -5.62
N ILE A 81 -11.34 4.49 -4.60
CA ILE A 81 -12.58 4.18 -3.88
C ILE A 81 -13.78 4.29 -4.83
N ALA A 82 -13.82 5.31 -5.69
CA ALA A 82 -14.87 5.43 -6.71
C ALA A 82 -14.86 4.25 -7.69
N ILE A 83 -13.69 3.79 -8.13
CA ILE A 83 -13.53 2.58 -8.96
C ILE A 83 -14.09 1.35 -8.24
N ALA A 84 -13.68 1.10 -7.01
CA ALA A 84 -14.13 -0.03 -6.20
C ALA A 84 -15.66 0.00 -5.98
N ASN A 85 -16.22 1.15 -5.62
CA ASN A 85 -17.65 1.34 -5.43
C ASN A 85 -18.45 1.14 -6.71
N LYS A 86 -17.91 1.55 -7.86
CA LYS A 86 -18.55 1.40 -9.17
C LYS A 86 -18.56 -0.06 -9.64
N LEU A 87 -17.50 -0.82 -9.33
CA LEU A 87 -17.47 -2.27 -9.57
C LEU A 87 -18.56 -2.99 -8.75
N ASN A 88 -18.78 -2.55 -7.51
CA ASN A 88 -19.83 -3.06 -6.61
C ASN A 88 -19.83 -4.60 -6.49
N ASP A 89 -18.63 -5.20 -6.48
CA ASP A 89 -18.42 -6.64 -6.51
C ASP A 89 -17.56 -7.12 -5.31
N GLY A 90 -17.46 -6.30 -4.27
CA GLY A 90 -16.60 -6.57 -3.12
C GLY A 90 -15.12 -6.22 -3.35
N THR A 91 -14.77 -5.64 -4.50
CA THR A 91 -13.45 -5.04 -4.70
C THR A 91 -13.26 -3.91 -3.71
N ARG A 92 -12.07 -3.84 -3.12
CA ARG A 92 -11.73 -2.88 -2.09
C ARG A 92 -10.33 -2.31 -2.30
N VAL A 93 -10.12 -1.11 -1.78
CA VAL A 93 -8.84 -0.42 -1.83
C VAL A 93 -8.04 -0.76 -0.59
N ARG A 94 -6.88 -1.41 -0.75
CA ARG A 94 -6.00 -1.86 0.33
C ARG A 94 -4.69 -1.07 0.34
N GLY A 95 -4.30 -0.52 1.48
CA GLY A 95 -3.00 0.11 1.69
C GLY A 95 -1.88 -0.88 2.03
N ASP A 96 -0.64 -0.40 2.00
CA ASP A 96 0.60 -1.13 2.39
C ASP A 96 0.47 -1.84 3.74
N GLU A 97 -0.09 -1.17 4.75
CA GLU A 97 -0.14 -1.71 6.10
C GLU A 97 -1.27 -2.75 6.28
N GLY A 98 -2.06 -3.02 5.24
CA GLY A 98 -3.21 -3.93 5.25
C GLY A 98 -4.53 -3.26 5.64
N GLU A 99 -4.54 -1.92 5.74
CA GLU A 99 -5.75 -1.13 5.88
C GLU A 99 -6.60 -1.15 4.61
N THR A 100 -7.91 -1.15 4.79
CA THR A 100 -8.89 -1.06 3.71
C THR A 100 -9.64 0.25 3.84
N TYR A 101 -9.71 1.00 2.74
CA TYR A 101 -10.35 2.31 2.70
C TYR A 101 -11.84 2.19 2.39
N LEU A 102 -12.67 2.77 3.27
CA LEU A 102 -14.09 3.06 3.01
C LEU A 102 -14.26 4.51 2.55
N SER A 103 -13.53 5.42 3.19
CA SER A 103 -13.31 6.82 2.79
C SER A 103 -11.87 7.23 3.12
N LEU A 104 -11.50 8.49 2.89
CA LEU A 104 -10.20 9.01 3.35
C LEU A 104 -10.06 9.02 4.87
N GLU A 105 -11.16 9.21 5.59
CA GLU A 105 -11.20 9.30 7.05
C GLU A 105 -11.52 7.96 7.73
N GLU A 106 -12.13 7.03 6.99
CA GLU A 106 -12.60 5.76 7.51
C GLU A 106 -11.86 4.58 6.87
N VAL A 107 -11.05 3.92 7.69
CA VAL A 107 -10.29 2.71 7.32
C VAL A 107 -10.52 1.59 8.32
N TYR A 108 -10.45 0.35 7.85
CA TYR A 108 -10.54 -0.84 8.71
C TYR A 108 -9.58 -1.94 8.23
N ILE A 109 -9.26 -2.90 9.09
CA ILE A 109 -8.47 -4.08 8.69
C ILE A 109 -9.42 -5.18 8.24
N HIS A 110 -9.30 -5.59 6.98
CA HIS A 110 -10.07 -6.72 6.47
C HIS A 110 -9.55 -8.03 7.07
N PRO A 111 -10.42 -9.00 7.43
CA PRO A 111 -9.98 -10.29 8.01
C PRO A 111 -8.96 -11.03 7.15
N ASP A 112 -9.07 -10.92 5.83
CA ASP A 112 -8.15 -11.56 4.88
C ASP A 112 -6.73 -10.95 4.91
N ASP A 113 -6.58 -9.72 5.40
CA ASP A 113 -5.29 -9.01 5.49
C ASP A 113 -4.69 -9.00 6.91
N ILE A 114 -5.27 -9.76 7.84
CA ILE A 114 -4.74 -9.90 9.21
C ILE A 114 -3.28 -10.42 9.19
N GLN A 115 -2.93 -11.25 8.20
CA GLN A 115 -1.56 -11.75 8.07
C GLN A 115 -0.59 -10.67 7.55
N VAL A 116 -1.06 -9.79 6.66
CA VAL A 116 -0.29 -8.66 6.14
C VAL A 116 0.01 -7.67 7.26
N THR A 117 -0.97 -7.38 8.12
CA THR A 117 -0.80 -6.53 9.31
C THR A 117 0.18 -7.13 10.33
N HIS A 118 0.20 -8.45 10.53
CA HIS A 118 1.15 -9.07 11.45
C HIS A 118 2.60 -8.98 10.93
N LEU A 119 2.80 -9.09 9.62
CA LEU A 119 4.10 -8.86 8.95
C LEU A 119 4.54 -7.40 9.06
N SER A 120 3.64 -6.44 8.79
CA SER A 120 3.93 -5.00 8.88
C SER A 120 4.24 -4.56 10.32
N LEU A 121 3.61 -5.16 11.33
CA LEU A 121 3.90 -4.88 12.74
C LEU A 121 5.30 -5.38 13.17
N MET A 122 5.72 -6.56 12.70
CA MET A 122 7.10 -7.04 12.90
C MET A 122 8.13 -6.16 12.19
N GLU A 123 7.82 -5.66 10.99
CA GLU A 123 8.67 -4.68 10.30
C GLU A 123 8.75 -3.35 11.03
N ARG A 124 7.62 -2.84 11.54
CA ARG A 124 7.55 -1.62 12.37
C ARG A 124 8.38 -1.79 13.64
N PHE A 125 8.29 -2.95 14.28
CA PHE A 125 9.13 -3.29 15.43
C PHE A 125 10.61 -3.34 15.05
N LYS A 126 10.96 -3.99 13.94
CA LYS A 126 12.35 -4.08 13.45
C LYS A 126 12.93 -2.70 13.06
N ARG A 127 12.14 -1.84 12.40
CA ARG A 127 12.48 -0.44 12.10
C ARG A 127 12.65 0.38 13.37
N TRP A 128 11.74 0.25 14.34
CA TRP A 128 11.81 0.92 15.63
C TRP A 128 13.05 0.51 16.42
N VAL A 129 13.35 -0.80 16.50
CA VAL A 129 14.57 -1.32 17.11
C VAL A 129 15.80 -0.77 16.40
N ARG A 130 15.86 -0.81 15.05
CA ARG A 130 17.01 -0.29 14.29
C ARG A 130 17.25 1.22 14.47
N ARG A 131 16.18 1.99 14.68
CA ARG A 131 16.23 3.44 14.90
C ARG A 131 16.65 3.78 16.34
N ASN A 132 16.32 2.91 17.30
CA ASN A 132 16.58 3.12 18.72
C ASN A 132 17.78 2.35 19.30
N THR A 133 18.42 1.43 18.55
CA THR A 133 19.61 0.71 19.00
C THR A 133 20.82 1.62 19.22
N CYS A 134 21.02 2.66 18.41
CA CYS A 134 22.11 3.62 18.63
C CYS A 134 21.94 4.50 19.90
N PRO A 135 20.80 5.18 20.14
CA PRO A 135 20.66 6.04 21.32
C PRO A 135 20.55 5.27 22.63
N ILE A 136 19.98 4.05 22.66
CA ILE A 136 19.86 3.26 23.90
C ILE A 136 21.24 2.76 24.38
N ILE A 137 22.09 2.31 23.45
CA ILE A 137 23.46 1.88 23.77
C ILE A 137 24.32 3.08 24.22
N TRP A 138 24.20 4.25 23.56
CA TRP A 138 24.91 5.47 23.96
C TRP A 138 24.39 6.06 25.30
N GLY A 139 23.09 5.95 25.58
CA GLY A 139 22.49 6.32 26.86
C GLY A 139 23.01 5.47 28.01
N GLY A 140 23.10 4.15 27.84
CA GLY A 140 23.64 3.25 28.86
C GLY A 140 25.12 3.48 29.17
N ILE A 141 25.93 3.76 28.13
CA ILE A 141 27.37 4.04 28.30
C ILE A 141 27.59 5.39 29.01
N SER A 142 26.82 6.43 28.67
CA SER A 142 26.96 7.75 29.29
C SER A 142 26.57 7.77 30.77
N ILE A 143 25.52 7.05 31.16
CA ILE A 143 25.12 6.89 32.57
C ILE A 143 26.19 6.12 33.37
N SER A 144 26.75 5.06 32.78
CA SER A 144 27.81 4.27 33.41
C SER A 144 29.09 5.10 33.66
N LEU A 145 29.48 5.94 32.69
CA LEU A 145 30.61 6.86 32.84
C LEU A 145 30.34 7.96 33.87
N LEU A 146 29.10 8.45 33.96
CA LEU A 146 28.72 9.46 34.96
C LEU A 146 28.82 8.89 36.39
N MET A 147 28.33 7.67 36.60
CA MET A 147 28.42 6.97 37.89
C MET A 147 29.87 6.70 38.30
N TYR A 148 30.72 6.24 37.35
CA TYR A 148 32.14 6.02 37.62
C TYR A 148 32.88 7.30 38.03
N LYS A 149 32.53 8.45 37.43
CA LYS A 149 33.14 9.74 37.76
C LYS A 149 32.71 10.29 39.11
N ILE A 150 31.50 9.96 39.59
CA ILE A 150 31.03 10.32 40.93
C ILE A 150 31.77 9.49 41.99
N ILE A 151 31.94 8.19 41.76
CA ILE A 151 32.61 7.28 42.71
C ILE A 151 34.10 7.60 42.86
N THR A 152 34.78 8.05 41.80
CA THR A 152 36.23 8.32 41.82
C THR A 152 36.62 9.72 42.30
N ARG A 153 35.65 10.60 42.60
CA ARG A 153 35.86 11.97 43.10
C ARG A 153 35.39 12.23 44.55
N GLY A 154 34.85 11.22 45.22
CA GLY A 154 34.61 11.22 46.67
C GLY A 154 35.75 10.53 47.40
#